data_AF-A0AAJ1BHI3-F1
#
_entry.id   AF-A0AAJ1BHI3-F1
#
_cell.length_a   1.000
_cell.length_b   1.000
_cell.length_c   1.000
_cell.angle_alpha   90.00
_cell.angle_beta   90.00
_cell.angle_gamma   90.00
#
_symmetry.space_group_name_H-M   'P 1'
#
loop_
_entity.id
_entity.type
_entity.pdbx_description
1 polymer ?
#
loop_
_entity_poly.entity_id
_entity_poly.type
_entity_poly.pdbx_seq_one_letter_code
_entity_poly.pdbx_strand_id
1 'polypeptide(L)'
;MSLSTLLLSSAFVGPSVASDDFAAEGERRAKVAGNELIGAPAPELTVTTLAGDSLNLGEIYGKKPVYIKFWATWCVPCRQQMPGFEDIYQQYGDELQVIAVNTGISDDNNSVTAFVKKAGLTMPMTIDDGSLARAFNLRVTPQHFLIDTSGHIAYVGHQDDEAFHQALKEVVAGAAAKPELSESQTNAVAKKAQVIERGDELSSLTLTALDKTDYPLPSTAKPGKATGLVFFAPWCEWYLAESEPATAKACQQVREMVEQHAANSKAQWLHVSGNLWSSEADLAEYQTNYAPRLPIVFDEQGSLFGQFGVSQLPTVVYIDEHGKVTEKVSPKAPDFSERLNALLTGDIAE
;
A
#
# COMPACT_ATOMS: atom_id res chain seq x y z
N MET A 1 -46.10 14.64 28.66
CA MET A 1 -45.86 14.44 27.21
C MET A 1 -44.78 15.42 26.79
N SER A 2 -43.57 14.94 26.46
CA SER A 2 -42.63 15.53 25.49
C SER A 2 -41.36 14.66 25.51
N LEU A 3 -41.37 13.57 24.74
CA LEU A 3 -40.49 13.35 23.58
C LEU A 3 -39.00 13.36 23.91
N SER A 4 -38.50 12.20 24.35
CA SER A 4 -37.10 11.83 24.25
C SER A 4 -36.74 11.62 22.79
N THR A 5 -35.85 12.45 22.26
CA THR A 5 -35.26 12.29 20.94
C THR A 5 -34.26 11.14 21.01
N LEU A 6 -34.63 9.96 20.49
CA LEU A 6 -33.68 8.88 20.23
C LEU A 6 -32.73 9.34 19.13
N LEU A 7 -31.45 9.50 19.47
CA LEU A 7 -30.35 9.53 18.51
C LEU A 7 -30.31 8.16 17.82
N LEU A 8 -30.72 8.10 16.56
CA LEU A 8 -30.44 6.94 15.70
C LEU A 8 -28.92 6.85 15.55
N SER A 9 -28.33 5.83 16.18
CA SER A 9 -27.00 5.36 15.85
C SER A 9 -27.03 4.83 14.42
N SER A 10 -26.55 5.62 13.46
CA SER A 10 -26.29 5.15 12.10
C SER A 10 -25.22 4.07 12.18
N ALA A 11 -25.62 2.80 12.12
CA ALA A 11 -24.70 1.70 11.88
C ALA A 11 -24.09 1.91 10.49
N PHE A 12 -22.77 2.06 10.43
CA PHE A 12 -22.00 1.96 9.19
C PHE A 12 -22.18 0.54 8.65
N VAL A 13 -23.11 0.38 7.71
CA VAL A 13 -23.17 -0.81 6.87
C VAL A 13 -22.21 -0.52 5.73
N GLY A 14 -20.97 -1.00 5.85
CA GLY A 14 -20.07 -1.07 4.70
C GLY A 14 -20.72 -1.88 3.57
N PRO A 15 -20.34 -1.67 2.30
CA PRO A 15 -20.83 -2.51 1.22
C PRO A 15 -20.57 -3.98 1.59
N SER A 16 -21.64 -4.77 1.64
CA SER A 16 -21.60 -6.22 1.79
C SER A 16 -21.02 -6.81 0.51
N VAL A 17 -19.73 -6.62 0.28
CA VAL A 17 -18.98 -7.36 -0.74
C VAL A 17 -18.89 -8.78 -0.20
N ALA A 18 -19.59 -9.73 -0.84
CA ALA A 18 -19.47 -11.13 -0.47
C ALA A 18 -17.98 -11.52 -0.55
N SER A 19 -17.51 -12.40 0.33
CA SER A 19 -16.10 -12.83 0.36
C SER A 19 -15.59 -13.31 -1.00
N ASP A 20 -16.48 -13.88 -1.81
CA ASP A 20 -16.21 -14.41 -3.14
C ASP A 20 -15.92 -13.28 -4.15
N ASP A 21 -16.59 -12.14 -4.02
CA ASP A 21 -16.36 -10.97 -4.87
C ASP A 21 -14.99 -10.34 -4.58
N PHE A 22 -14.59 -10.28 -3.29
CA PHE A 22 -13.29 -9.74 -2.90
C PHE A 22 -12.12 -10.60 -3.39
N ALA A 23 -12.25 -11.94 -3.29
CA ALA A 23 -11.22 -12.86 -3.73
C ALA A 23 -11.08 -12.89 -5.27
N ALA A 24 -12.19 -12.89 -6.00
CA ALA A 24 -12.18 -12.82 -7.46
C ALA A 24 -11.64 -11.49 -7.97
N GLU A 25 -11.98 -10.38 -7.32
CA GLU A 25 -11.45 -9.07 -7.62
C GLU A 25 -9.95 -8.96 -7.32
N GLY A 26 -9.51 -9.57 -6.22
CA GLY A 26 -8.10 -9.72 -5.87
C GLY A 26 -7.31 -10.42 -6.98
N GLU A 27 -7.82 -11.57 -7.45
CA GLU A 27 -7.23 -12.33 -8.55
C GLU A 27 -7.17 -11.51 -9.84
N ARG A 28 -8.27 -10.84 -10.20
CA ARG A 28 -8.32 -9.98 -11.38
C ARG A 28 -7.26 -8.89 -11.33
N ARG A 29 -7.12 -8.19 -10.20
CA ARG A 29 -6.12 -7.13 -10.04
C ARG A 29 -4.69 -7.66 -10.11
N ALA A 30 -4.39 -8.77 -9.44
CA ALA A 30 -3.07 -9.40 -9.49
C ALA A 30 -2.71 -9.81 -10.92
N LYS A 31 -3.63 -10.43 -11.66
CA LYS A 31 -3.41 -10.82 -13.05
C LYS A 31 -3.17 -9.62 -13.96
N VAL A 32 -4.03 -8.59 -13.90
CA VAL A 32 -3.85 -7.37 -14.69
C VAL A 32 -2.48 -6.73 -14.40
N ALA A 33 -2.10 -6.62 -13.12
CA ALA A 33 -0.82 -6.06 -12.73
C ALA A 33 0.39 -6.91 -13.20
N GLY A 34 0.21 -8.22 -13.28
CA GLY A 34 1.22 -9.19 -13.67
C GLY A 34 1.32 -9.46 -15.16
N ASN A 35 0.32 -9.13 -15.96
CA ASN A 35 0.30 -9.40 -17.41
C ASN A 35 1.51 -8.80 -18.14
N GLU A 36 1.96 -7.61 -17.72
CA GLU A 36 3.14 -6.95 -18.30
C GLU A 36 4.47 -7.46 -17.70
N LEU A 37 4.42 -8.23 -16.62
CA LEU A 37 5.59 -8.74 -15.91
C LEU A 37 5.94 -10.18 -16.30
N ILE A 38 4.97 -10.98 -16.73
CA ILE A 38 5.21 -12.39 -17.10
C ILE A 38 6.19 -12.46 -18.28
N GLY A 39 7.25 -13.25 -18.11
CA GLY A 39 8.34 -13.38 -19.06
C GLY A 39 9.42 -12.30 -18.95
N ALA A 40 9.22 -11.25 -18.14
CA ALA A 40 10.25 -10.25 -17.87
C ALA A 40 11.24 -10.73 -16.78
N PRO A 41 12.49 -10.25 -16.78
CA PRO A 41 13.42 -10.48 -15.66
C PRO A 41 12.82 -9.95 -14.35
N ALA A 42 12.91 -10.75 -13.29
CA ALA A 42 12.46 -10.34 -11.97
C ALA A 42 13.30 -9.17 -11.44
N PRO A 43 12.70 -8.18 -10.77
CA PRO A 43 13.44 -7.07 -10.18
C PRO A 43 14.57 -7.51 -9.25
N GLU A 44 15.76 -6.97 -9.49
CA GLU A 44 16.95 -7.16 -8.66
C GLU A 44 17.06 -6.01 -7.65
N LEU A 45 16.65 -6.27 -6.41
CA LEU A 45 16.69 -5.31 -5.31
C LEU A 45 17.32 -5.96 -4.09
N THR A 46 17.94 -5.13 -3.25
CA THR A 46 18.43 -5.55 -1.94
C THR A 46 17.43 -5.13 -0.88
N VAL A 47 17.04 -6.08 -0.04
CA VAL A 47 16.08 -5.87 1.05
C VAL A 47 16.64 -6.29 2.39
N THR A 48 16.04 -5.78 3.46
CA THR A 48 16.39 -6.17 4.83
C THR A 48 15.44 -7.27 5.30
N THR A 49 15.99 -8.38 5.76
CA THR A 49 15.20 -9.45 6.38
C THR A 49 14.67 -9.01 7.73
N LEU A 50 13.68 -9.73 8.26
CA LEU A 50 13.16 -9.50 9.60
C LEU A 50 14.24 -9.66 10.70
N ALA A 51 15.31 -10.41 10.42
CA ALA A 51 16.46 -10.58 11.30
C ALA A 51 17.47 -9.42 11.22
N GLY A 52 17.30 -8.48 10.27
CA GLY A 52 18.20 -7.36 10.03
C GLY A 52 19.30 -7.64 8.99
N ASP A 53 19.31 -8.82 8.38
CA ASP A 53 20.30 -9.18 7.36
C ASP A 53 19.96 -8.56 6.00
N SER A 54 20.99 -8.28 5.21
CA SER A 54 20.81 -7.83 3.82
C SER A 54 20.62 -9.03 2.90
N LEU A 55 19.53 -9.05 2.13
CA LEU A 55 19.21 -10.06 1.13
C LEU A 55 19.18 -9.43 -0.27
N ASN A 56 20.10 -9.82 -1.13
CA ASN A 56 20.13 -9.41 -2.53
C ASN A 56 19.32 -10.40 -3.39
N LEU A 57 18.19 -9.95 -3.94
CA LEU A 57 17.34 -10.80 -4.76
C LEU A 57 18.00 -11.23 -6.09
N GLY A 58 18.87 -10.39 -6.67
CA GLY A 58 19.61 -10.77 -7.88
C GLY A 58 20.56 -11.95 -7.67
N GLU A 59 21.07 -12.13 -6.44
CA GLU A 59 21.98 -13.23 -6.11
C GLU A 59 21.28 -14.57 -5.86
N ILE A 60 19.95 -14.57 -5.67
CA ILE A 60 19.17 -15.81 -5.49
C ILE A 60 18.57 -16.32 -6.81
N TYR A 61 18.31 -15.42 -7.77
CA TYR A 61 17.86 -15.78 -9.11
C TYR A 61 18.93 -16.60 -9.83
N GLY A 62 18.52 -17.45 -10.77
CA GLY A 62 19.46 -18.30 -11.52
C GLY A 62 19.87 -19.61 -10.82
N LYS A 63 19.62 -19.76 -9.51
CA LYS A 63 20.05 -20.92 -8.72
C LYS A 63 18.94 -21.96 -8.53
N LYS A 64 17.77 -21.46 -8.11
CA LYS A 64 16.52 -22.19 -7.91
C LYS A 64 15.39 -21.28 -8.38
N PRO A 65 14.22 -21.83 -8.73
CA PRO A 65 13.05 -20.99 -8.85
C PRO A 65 12.74 -20.30 -7.53
N VAL A 66 12.06 -19.16 -7.60
CA VAL A 66 11.74 -18.34 -6.43
C VAL A 66 10.23 -18.13 -6.32
N TYR A 67 9.68 -18.32 -5.13
CA TYR A 67 8.32 -17.95 -4.79
C TYR A 67 8.34 -16.77 -3.82
N ILE A 68 7.86 -15.62 -4.30
CA ILE A 68 7.65 -14.41 -3.49
C ILE A 68 6.16 -14.25 -3.22
N LYS A 69 5.79 -14.04 -1.96
CA LYS A 69 4.42 -13.70 -1.55
C LYS A 69 4.42 -12.34 -0.84
N PHE A 70 3.77 -11.35 -1.45
CA PHE A 70 3.50 -10.08 -0.77
C PHE A 70 2.32 -10.22 0.19
N TRP A 71 2.42 -9.66 1.38
CA TRP A 71 1.41 -9.80 2.42
C TRP A 71 1.44 -8.65 3.44
N ALA A 72 0.47 -8.63 4.36
CA ALA A 72 0.47 -7.75 5.52
C ALA A 72 -0.17 -8.45 6.73
N THR A 73 0.16 -8.03 7.96
CA THR A 73 -0.39 -8.68 9.17
C THR A 73 -1.89 -8.45 9.33
N TRP A 74 -2.39 -7.31 8.84
CA TRP A 74 -3.80 -6.93 8.85
C TRP A 74 -4.62 -7.57 7.71
N CYS A 75 -3.96 -8.14 6.70
CA CYS A 75 -4.58 -8.71 5.52
C CYS A 75 -5.19 -10.09 5.84
N VAL A 76 -6.51 -10.17 5.94
CA VAL A 76 -7.24 -11.40 6.27
C VAL A 76 -6.93 -12.58 5.32
N PRO A 77 -7.04 -12.46 3.98
CA PRO A 77 -6.73 -13.57 3.08
C PRO A 77 -5.26 -13.98 3.16
N CYS A 78 -4.34 -13.03 3.39
CA CYS A 78 -2.93 -13.33 3.58
C CYS A 78 -2.74 -14.30 4.75
N ARG A 79 -3.36 -13.99 5.90
CA ARG A 79 -3.30 -14.80 7.12
C ARG A 79 -3.87 -16.20 6.91
N GLN A 80 -4.98 -16.32 6.17
CA GLN A 80 -5.61 -17.59 5.84
C GLN A 80 -4.71 -18.48 4.98
N GLN A 81 -3.95 -17.88 4.06
CA GLN A 81 -3.02 -18.60 3.18
C GLN A 81 -1.62 -18.80 3.77
N MET A 82 -1.30 -18.26 4.96
CA MET A 82 0.05 -18.43 5.53
C MET A 82 0.41 -19.88 5.90
N PRO A 83 -0.50 -20.72 6.44
CA PRO A 83 -0.21 -22.13 6.69
C PRO A 83 0.19 -22.89 5.41
N GLY A 84 -0.56 -22.75 4.31
CA GLY A 84 -0.21 -23.38 3.04
C GLY A 84 1.12 -22.87 2.47
N PHE A 85 1.42 -21.59 2.68
CA PHE A 85 2.71 -21.01 2.29
C PHE A 85 3.90 -21.58 3.10
N GLU A 86 3.70 -21.80 4.41
CA GLU A 86 4.67 -22.48 5.28
C GLU A 86 4.87 -23.94 4.84
N ASP A 87 3.80 -24.67 4.52
CA ASP A 87 3.87 -26.05 4.05
C ASP A 87 4.67 -26.14 2.74
N ILE A 88 4.48 -25.21 1.80
CA ILE A 88 5.28 -25.13 0.56
C ILE A 88 6.76 -24.92 0.89
N TYR A 89 7.09 -24.01 1.81
CA TYR A 89 8.46 -23.77 2.23
C TYR A 89 9.10 -25.03 2.84
N GLN A 90 8.39 -25.72 3.73
CA GLN A 90 8.89 -26.93 4.38
C GLN A 90 9.06 -28.10 3.39
N GLN A 91 8.18 -28.21 2.40
CA GLN A 91 8.21 -29.30 1.42
C GLN A 91 9.24 -29.04 0.30
N TYR A 92 9.32 -27.82 -0.21
CA TYR A 92 10.09 -27.49 -1.41
C TYR A 92 11.35 -26.66 -1.15
N GLY A 93 11.69 -26.28 0.09
CA GLY A 93 12.83 -25.35 0.36
C GLY A 93 14.18 -25.78 -0.23
N ASP A 94 14.38 -27.10 -0.42
CA ASP A 94 15.58 -27.64 -1.09
C ASP A 94 15.57 -27.47 -2.61
N GLU A 95 14.40 -27.28 -3.23
CA GLU A 95 14.19 -27.13 -4.68
C GLU A 95 13.73 -25.72 -5.08
N LEU A 96 13.19 -24.94 -4.13
CA LEU A 96 12.53 -23.65 -4.31
C LEU A 96 12.99 -22.65 -3.24
N GLN A 97 13.35 -21.44 -3.65
CA GLN A 97 13.58 -20.35 -2.71
C GLN A 97 12.23 -19.68 -2.38
N VAL A 98 11.87 -19.61 -1.10
CA VAL A 98 10.62 -18.98 -0.66
C VAL A 98 10.90 -17.71 0.15
N ILE A 99 10.18 -16.63 -0.14
CA ILE A 99 10.30 -15.35 0.57
C ILE A 99 8.91 -14.73 0.79
N ALA A 100 8.57 -14.46 2.05
CA ALA A 100 7.43 -13.61 2.38
C ALA A 100 7.86 -12.15 2.45
N VAL A 101 7.18 -11.26 1.71
CA VAL A 101 7.45 -9.83 1.70
C VAL A 101 6.29 -9.09 2.35
N ASN A 102 6.49 -8.61 3.58
CA ASN A 102 5.51 -7.73 4.21
C ASN A 102 5.56 -6.35 3.54
N THR A 103 4.41 -5.74 3.23
CA THR A 103 4.37 -4.46 2.48
C THR A 103 4.85 -3.24 3.28
N GLY A 104 5.00 -3.36 4.61
CA GLY A 104 5.34 -2.25 5.49
C GLY A 104 4.22 -1.23 5.70
N ILE A 105 3.11 -1.31 4.95
CA ILE A 105 1.97 -0.40 5.09
C ILE A 105 1.19 -0.77 6.35
N SER A 106 1.07 0.18 7.28
CA SER A 106 0.46 0.03 8.60
C SER A 106 1.06 -1.10 9.45
N ASP A 107 2.23 -1.59 9.08
CA ASP A 107 3.00 -2.62 9.80
C ASP A 107 4.35 -2.05 10.29
N ASP A 108 4.97 -2.73 11.24
CA ASP A 108 6.36 -2.48 11.64
C ASP A 108 7.04 -3.79 12.08
N ASN A 109 8.35 -3.71 12.38
CA ASN A 109 9.12 -4.89 12.78
C ASN A 109 8.52 -5.62 13.99
N ASN A 110 7.91 -4.89 14.93
CA ASN A 110 7.33 -5.48 16.12
C ASN A 110 6.01 -6.19 15.81
N SER A 111 5.10 -5.56 15.05
CA SER A 111 3.82 -6.18 14.65
C SER A 111 4.06 -7.45 13.83
N VAL A 112 4.99 -7.38 12.86
CA VAL A 112 5.35 -8.51 12.00
C VAL A 112 6.00 -9.64 12.80
N THR A 113 7.00 -9.34 13.64
CA THR A 113 7.67 -10.37 14.48
C THR A 113 6.68 -11.05 15.44
N ALA A 114 5.79 -10.27 16.05
CA ALA A 114 4.76 -10.81 16.95
C ALA A 114 3.80 -11.77 16.22
N PHE A 115 3.38 -11.39 15.00
CA PHE A 115 2.54 -12.24 14.17
C PHE A 115 3.24 -13.55 13.78
N VAL A 116 4.46 -13.44 13.23
CA VAL A 116 5.28 -14.58 12.78
C VAL A 116 5.46 -15.60 13.90
N LYS A 117 5.86 -15.13 15.09
CA LYS A 117 6.03 -15.99 16.27
C LYS A 117 4.73 -16.66 16.69
N LYS A 118 3.61 -15.94 16.69
CA LYS A 118 2.30 -16.47 17.08
C LYS A 118 1.79 -17.51 16.09
N ALA A 119 2.02 -17.29 14.80
CA ALA A 119 1.59 -18.17 13.72
C ALA A 119 2.54 -19.36 13.50
N GLY A 120 3.72 -19.38 14.13
CA GLY A 120 4.69 -20.46 14.01
C GLY A 120 5.35 -20.55 12.64
N LEU A 121 5.46 -19.42 11.95
CA LEU A 121 6.02 -19.34 10.60
C LEU A 121 7.55 -19.34 10.65
N THR A 122 8.19 -20.05 9.73
CA THR A 122 9.65 -20.22 9.70
C THR A 122 10.28 -19.87 8.35
N MET A 123 9.48 -19.64 7.31
CA MET A 123 9.98 -19.18 6.02
C MET A 123 10.71 -17.82 6.11
N PRO A 124 11.73 -17.58 5.26
CA PRO A 124 12.41 -16.29 5.17
C PRO A 124 11.44 -15.15 4.89
N MET A 125 11.65 -14.03 5.57
CA MET A 125 10.72 -12.91 5.55
C MET A 125 11.43 -11.56 5.59
N THR A 126 10.87 -10.59 4.85
CA THR A 126 11.37 -9.22 4.75
C THR A 126 10.24 -8.22 5.00
N ILE A 127 10.60 -6.99 5.34
CA ILE A 127 9.68 -5.85 5.34
C ILE A 127 10.12 -4.92 4.23
N ASP A 128 9.21 -4.63 3.31
CA ASP A 128 9.44 -3.74 2.19
C ASP A 128 9.39 -2.27 2.63
N ASP A 129 10.23 -1.43 2.03
CA ASP A 129 10.18 0.03 2.16
C ASP A 129 9.36 0.69 1.03
N GLY A 130 8.55 -0.12 0.35
CA GLY A 130 7.78 0.19 -0.84
C GLY A 130 8.54 0.01 -2.16
N SER A 131 9.86 -0.22 -2.13
CA SER A 131 10.65 -0.42 -3.35
C SER A 131 10.32 -1.72 -4.07
N LEU A 132 10.13 -2.83 -3.35
CA LEU A 132 9.69 -4.09 -3.95
C LEU A 132 8.26 -3.98 -4.46
N ALA A 133 7.35 -3.41 -3.67
CA ALA A 133 5.96 -3.23 -4.07
C ALA A 133 5.84 -2.45 -5.39
N ARG A 134 6.63 -1.38 -5.58
CA ARG A 134 6.68 -0.67 -6.87
C ARG A 134 7.28 -1.51 -7.99
N ALA A 135 8.43 -2.14 -7.75
CA ALA A 135 9.16 -2.87 -8.78
C ALA A 135 8.41 -4.12 -9.28
N PHE A 136 7.64 -4.76 -8.40
CA PHE A 136 6.77 -5.90 -8.72
C PHE A 136 5.35 -5.47 -9.10
N ASN A 137 5.08 -4.18 -9.29
CA ASN A 137 3.75 -3.67 -9.63
C ASN A 137 2.65 -4.19 -8.69
N LEU A 138 2.89 -4.17 -7.38
CA LEU A 138 1.94 -4.66 -6.38
C LEU A 138 0.62 -3.88 -6.47
N ARG A 139 -0.49 -4.61 -6.57
CA ARG A 139 -1.84 -4.02 -6.59
C ARG A 139 -2.76 -4.60 -5.53
N VAL A 140 -2.46 -5.79 -5.01
CA VAL A 140 -3.28 -6.45 -3.98
C VAL A 140 -2.41 -7.20 -2.98
N THR A 141 -3.00 -7.62 -1.87
CA THR A 141 -2.38 -8.56 -0.92
C THR A 141 -3.40 -9.65 -0.54
N PRO A 142 -3.03 -10.94 -0.55
CA PRO A 142 -1.74 -11.46 -1.02
C PRO A 142 -1.55 -11.25 -2.53
N GLN A 143 -0.30 -11.17 -2.97
CA GLN A 143 0.05 -11.26 -4.39
C GLN A 143 1.26 -12.19 -4.51
N HIS A 144 1.11 -13.23 -5.30
CA HIS A 144 2.06 -14.32 -5.51
C HIS A 144 2.85 -14.06 -6.77
N PHE A 145 4.15 -14.29 -6.71
CA PHE A 145 5.05 -14.30 -7.86
C PHE A 145 5.84 -15.59 -7.86
N LEU A 146 5.79 -16.32 -8.97
CA LEU A 146 6.73 -17.41 -9.23
C LEU A 146 7.73 -16.93 -10.27
N ILE A 147 9.01 -17.14 -9.97
CA ILE A 147 10.14 -16.78 -10.80
C ILE A 147 10.85 -18.08 -11.18
N ASP A 148 11.11 -18.27 -12.46
CA ASP A 148 11.75 -19.48 -12.96
C ASP A 148 13.26 -19.53 -12.64
N THR A 149 13.90 -20.65 -12.99
CA THR A 149 15.34 -20.84 -12.78
C THR A 149 16.22 -19.91 -13.62
N SER A 150 15.67 -19.22 -14.62
CA SER A 150 16.38 -18.21 -15.41
C SER A 150 16.19 -16.80 -14.86
N GLY A 151 15.48 -16.64 -13.74
CA GLY A 151 15.21 -15.34 -13.12
C GLY A 151 14.09 -14.54 -13.78
N HIS A 152 13.21 -15.17 -14.58
CA HIS A 152 12.07 -14.49 -15.21
C HIS A 152 10.77 -14.81 -14.47
N ILE A 153 9.86 -13.83 -14.41
CA ILE A 153 8.56 -14.01 -13.75
C ILE A 153 7.70 -14.97 -14.60
N ALA A 154 7.34 -16.11 -14.04
CA ALA A 154 6.56 -17.15 -14.71
C ALA A 154 5.06 -17.12 -14.35
N TYR A 155 4.71 -16.55 -13.18
CA TYR A 155 3.33 -16.47 -12.73
C TYR A 155 3.13 -15.26 -11.81
N VAL A 156 1.96 -14.63 -11.92
CA VAL A 156 1.43 -13.65 -10.96
C VAL A 156 -0.02 -14.01 -10.64
N GLY A 157 -0.42 -13.94 -9.36
CA GLY A 157 -1.80 -14.23 -8.92
C GLY A 157 -2.08 -13.79 -7.48
N HIS A 158 -3.29 -14.00 -6.99
CA HIS A 158 -3.76 -13.64 -5.64
C HIS A 158 -4.24 -14.86 -4.85
N GLN A 159 -4.80 -15.86 -5.52
CA GLN A 159 -5.35 -17.05 -4.88
C GLN A 159 -4.29 -18.16 -4.74
N ASP A 160 -4.36 -18.87 -3.61
CA ASP A 160 -3.67 -20.14 -3.38
C ASP A 160 -4.57 -21.28 -3.88
N ASP A 161 -4.73 -21.35 -5.20
CA ASP A 161 -5.69 -22.22 -5.89
C ASP A 161 -5.00 -23.28 -6.78
N GLU A 162 -5.80 -24.07 -7.51
CA GLU A 162 -5.28 -25.10 -8.41
C GLU A 162 -4.36 -24.51 -9.50
N ALA A 163 -4.69 -23.31 -10.02
CA ALA A 163 -3.89 -22.66 -11.05
C ALA A 163 -2.53 -22.24 -10.51
N PHE A 164 -2.48 -21.66 -9.30
CA PHE A 164 -1.23 -21.35 -8.61
C PHE A 164 -0.40 -22.63 -8.36
N HIS A 165 -1.00 -23.68 -7.81
CA HIS A 165 -0.27 -24.92 -7.52
C HIS A 165 0.23 -25.64 -8.79
N GLN A 166 -0.50 -25.54 -9.91
CA GLN A 166 -0.04 -26.06 -11.19
C GLN A 166 1.18 -25.29 -11.69
N ALA A 167 1.12 -23.95 -11.67
CA ALA A 167 2.26 -23.11 -12.05
C ALA A 167 3.48 -23.35 -11.15
N LEU A 168 3.28 -23.53 -9.84
CA LEU A 168 4.33 -23.87 -8.88
C LEU A 168 5.04 -25.18 -9.27
N LYS A 169 4.28 -26.24 -9.57
CA LYS A 169 4.83 -27.54 -9.98
C LYS A 169 5.62 -27.41 -11.28
N GLU A 170 5.12 -26.66 -12.25
CA GLU A 170 5.80 -26.44 -13.52
C GLU A 170 7.15 -25.73 -13.32
N VAL A 171 7.15 -24.66 -12.52
CA VAL A 171 8.35 -23.88 -12.23
C VAL A 171 9.38 -24.70 -11.44
N VAL A 172 8.95 -25.48 -10.44
CA VAL A 172 9.83 -26.42 -9.70
C VAL A 172 10.40 -27.51 -10.62
N ALA A 173 9.61 -28.00 -11.58
CA ALA A 173 10.07 -28.95 -12.60
C ALA A 173 11.00 -28.32 -13.67
N GLY A 174 11.32 -27.03 -13.56
CA GLY A 174 12.23 -26.33 -14.46
C GLY A 174 11.58 -25.78 -15.73
N ALA A 175 10.24 -25.64 -15.75
CA ALA A 175 9.58 -24.93 -16.84
C ALA A 175 10.01 -23.46 -16.86
N ALA A 176 10.40 -22.98 -18.04
CA ALA A 176 10.68 -21.57 -18.26
C ALA A 176 9.39 -20.77 -18.36
N ALA A 177 9.45 -19.48 -18.00
CA ALA A 177 8.39 -18.52 -18.25
C ALA A 177 8.04 -18.54 -19.75
N LYS A 178 6.75 -18.69 -20.05
CA LYS A 178 6.25 -18.58 -21.41
C LYS A 178 5.88 -17.13 -21.64
N PRO A 179 6.58 -16.39 -22.52
CA PRO A 179 6.19 -15.02 -22.81
C PRO A 179 4.80 -15.02 -23.46
N GLU A 180 3.81 -14.44 -22.78
CA GLU A 180 2.68 -13.84 -23.47
C GLU A 180 3.18 -12.49 -23.99
N LEU A 181 3.15 -12.32 -25.32
CA LEU A 181 3.85 -11.25 -26.02
C LEU A 181 3.47 -9.85 -25.54
N SER A 182 4.46 -9.13 -25.02
CA SER A 182 4.63 -7.68 -25.18
C SER A 182 6.13 -7.35 -25.06
N GLU A 183 6.79 -7.11 -26.20
CA GLU A 183 8.10 -6.47 -26.20
C GLU A 183 7.93 -5.00 -25.81
N SER A 184 8.09 -4.67 -24.53
CA SER A 184 8.56 -3.36 -24.06
C SER A 184 8.39 -3.28 -22.55
N GLN A 185 9.53 -3.28 -21.84
CA GLN A 185 9.90 -2.38 -20.75
C GLN A 185 10.93 -3.09 -19.87
N THR A 186 12.21 -2.82 -20.16
CA THR A 186 13.25 -2.97 -19.14
C THR A 186 12.87 -2.08 -17.96
N ASN A 187 12.39 -2.68 -16.87
CA ASN A 187 12.16 -1.97 -15.63
C ASN A 187 13.52 -1.44 -15.14
N ALA A 188 13.71 -0.13 -15.30
CA ALA A 188 14.76 0.58 -14.61
C ALA A 188 14.53 0.36 -13.11
N VAL A 189 15.50 -0.25 -12.45
CA VAL A 189 15.55 -0.36 -10.99
C VAL A 189 15.34 1.05 -10.44
N ALA A 190 14.18 1.31 -9.84
CA ALA A 190 13.90 2.58 -9.21
C ALA A 190 14.89 2.75 -8.08
N LYS A 191 15.92 3.57 -8.30
CA LYS A 191 16.88 3.97 -7.27
C LYS A 191 16.08 4.49 -6.08
N LYS A 192 16.42 4.05 -4.86
CA LYS A 192 15.79 4.53 -3.64
C LYS A 192 15.80 6.06 -3.65
N ALA A 193 14.63 6.65 -3.90
CA ALA A 193 14.46 8.09 -3.87
C ALA A 193 14.68 8.58 -2.43
N GLN A 194 15.26 9.76 -2.27
CA GLN A 194 15.33 10.40 -0.97
C GLN A 194 13.91 10.61 -0.46
N VAL A 195 13.65 10.15 0.77
CA VAL A 195 12.37 10.30 1.44
C VAL A 195 12.25 11.73 1.94
N ILE A 196 11.12 12.36 1.64
CA ILE A 196 10.73 13.68 2.14
C ILE A 196 10.29 13.54 3.60
N GLU A 197 10.96 14.30 4.46
CA GLU A 197 10.69 14.37 5.89
C GLU A 197 10.32 15.77 6.35
N ARG A 198 9.87 15.88 7.61
CA ARG A 198 9.64 17.17 8.26
C ARG A 198 10.93 18.00 8.24
N GLY A 199 10.84 19.23 7.74
CA GLY A 199 11.93 20.17 7.59
C GLY A 199 12.46 20.30 6.17
N ASP A 200 12.15 19.37 5.27
CA ASP A 200 12.60 19.41 3.88
C ASP A 200 11.84 20.48 3.07
N GLU A 201 12.53 21.05 2.08
CA GLU A 201 11.96 21.99 1.10
C GLU A 201 11.71 21.28 -0.24
N LEU A 202 10.51 21.46 -0.79
CA LEU A 202 10.13 20.88 -2.09
C LEU A 202 10.58 21.81 -3.23
N SER A 203 11.48 21.31 -4.10
CA SER A 203 12.03 22.10 -5.22
C SER A 203 11.04 22.37 -6.36
N SER A 204 10.02 21.53 -6.49
CA SER A 204 8.74 21.72 -7.20
C SER A 204 8.11 20.35 -7.44
N LEU A 205 6.82 20.20 -7.14
CA LEU A 205 6.07 18.96 -7.38
C LEU A 205 4.66 19.34 -7.83
N THR A 206 4.15 18.73 -8.90
CA THR A 206 2.76 18.91 -9.33
C THR A 206 1.98 17.65 -9.03
N LEU A 207 0.89 17.79 -8.29
CA LEU A 207 -0.07 16.71 -8.05
C LEU A 207 -1.25 16.87 -8.99
N THR A 208 -1.57 15.83 -9.77
CA THR A 208 -2.74 15.83 -10.67
C THR A 208 -3.87 15.02 -10.03
N ALA A 209 -5.02 15.64 -9.82
CA ALA A 209 -6.19 14.98 -9.27
C ALA A 209 -6.95 14.13 -10.32
N LEU A 210 -7.91 13.31 -9.88
CA LEU A 210 -8.74 12.46 -10.73
C LEU A 210 -9.52 13.25 -11.80
N ASP A 211 -9.94 14.46 -11.47
CA ASP A 211 -10.60 15.40 -12.38
C ASP A 211 -9.63 16.08 -13.37
N LYS A 212 -8.36 15.67 -13.35
CA LYS A 212 -7.24 16.17 -14.16
C LYS A 212 -6.85 17.62 -13.82
N THR A 213 -7.27 18.15 -12.67
CA THR A 213 -6.78 19.43 -12.15
C THR A 213 -5.38 19.26 -11.57
N ASP A 214 -4.47 20.17 -11.96
CA ASP A 214 -3.10 20.23 -11.44
C ASP A 214 -2.99 21.12 -10.21
N TYR A 215 -2.25 20.63 -9.21
CA TYR A 215 -1.95 21.28 -7.94
C TYR A 215 -0.44 21.34 -7.75
N PRO A 216 0.22 22.42 -8.20
CA PRO A 216 1.64 22.62 -7.98
C PRO A 216 1.94 22.89 -6.48
N LEU A 217 3.12 22.46 -6.05
CA LEU A 217 3.70 22.63 -4.73
C LEU A 217 5.08 23.30 -4.91
N PRO A 218 5.31 24.51 -4.35
CA PRO A 218 4.35 25.35 -3.63
C PRO A 218 3.15 25.82 -4.48
N SER A 219 2.02 26.11 -3.85
CA SER A 219 0.77 26.47 -4.55
C SER A 219 0.93 27.78 -5.34
N THR A 220 0.83 27.70 -6.67
CA THR A 220 0.77 28.88 -7.54
C THR A 220 -0.67 29.33 -7.79
N ALA A 221 -1.66 28.44 -7.67
CA ALA A 221 -3.08 28.73 -7.88
C ALA A 221 -3.70 29.52 -6.71
N LYS A 222 -3.18 29.33 -5.49
CA LYS A 222 -3.54 30.11 -4.30
C LYS A 222 -2.25 30.60 -3.61
N PRO A 223 -1.56 31.61 -4.16
CA PRO A 223 -0.33 32.13 -3.59
C PRO A 223 -0.52 32.49 -2.11
N GLY A 224 0.39 32.05 -1.24
CA GLY A 224 0.32 32.29 0.20
C GLY A 224 -0.57 31.31 0.98
N LYS A 225 -1.11 30.25 0.36
CA LYS A 225 -1.74 29.15 1.09
C LYS A 225 -0.80 27.96 1.23
N ALA A 226 -0.74 27.43 2.44
CA ALA A 226 -0.19 26.11 2.72
C ALA A 226 -0.97 25.01 1.98
N THR A 227 -0.39 23.81 1.89
CA THR A 227 -1.02 22.60 1.36
C THR A 227 -1.02 21.49 2.40
N GLY A 228 -2.20 20.94 2.67
CA GLY A 228 -2.36 19.72 3.46
C GLY A 228 -2.59 18.53 2.54
N LEU A 229 -1.80 17.47 2.70
CA LEU A 229 -1.95 16.20 2.00
C LEU A 229 -2.41 15.13 3.00
N VAL A 230 -3.45 14.39 2.65
CA VAL A 230 -3.93 13.24 3.40
C VAL A 230 -3.67 11.99 2.59
N PHE A 231 -2.64 11.23 2.98
CA PHE A 231 -2.38 9.92 2.42
C PHE A 231 -3.32 8.90 3.05
N PHE A 232 -4.14 8.25 2.24
CA PHE A 232 -5.19 7.35 2.71
C PHE A 232 -5.36 6.14 1.77
N ALA A 233 -6.26 5.24 2.16
CA ALA A 233 -6.80 4.24 1.27
C ALA A 233 -8.33 4.16 1.44
N PRO A 234 -9.11 4.00 0.36
CA PRO A 234 -10.58 4.00 0.41
C PRO A 234 -11.15 2.84 1.23
N TRP A 235 -10.37 1.76 1.41
CA TRP A 235 -10.74 0.60 2.21
C TRP A 235 -10.31 0.68 3.68
N CYS A 236 -9.51 1.70 4.06
CA CYS A 236 -8.89 1.77 5.38
C CYS A 236 -9.91 1.73 6.53
N GLU A 237 -11.07 2.37 6.38
CA GLU A 237 -12.05 2.48 7.47
C GLU A 237 -12.80 1.17 7.72
N TRP A 238 -13.29 0.52 6.66
CA TRP A 238 -14.14 -0.65 6.81
C TRP A 238 -13.34 -1.96 6.85
N TYR A 239 -12.29 -2.09 6.04
CA TYR A 239 -11.54 -3.34 5.93
C TYR A 239 -10.70 -3.60 7.18
N LEU A 240 -10.13 -2.53 7.76
CA LEU A 240 -9.31 -2.62 8.96
C LEU A 240 -10.13 -2.59 10.25
N ALA A 241 -11.46 -2.43 10.19
CA ALA A 241 -12.28 -2.25 11.39
C ALA A 241 -12.14 -3.41 12.40
N GLU A 242 -11.92 -4.64 11.90
CA GLU A 242 -11.73 -5.82 12.73
C GLU A 242 -10.26 -6.13 13.02
N SER A 243 -9.39 -6.04 12.01
CA SER A 243 -7.98 -6.43 12.16
C SER A 243 -7.12 -5.35 12.81
N GLU A 244 -7.39 -4.07 12.53
CA GLU A 244 -6.64 -2.90 13.01
C GLU A 244 -7.59 -1.74 13.41
N PRO A 245 -8.43 -1.92 14.46
CA PRO A 245 -9.51 -0.99 14.79
C PRO A 245 -9.05 0.43 15.13
N ALA A 246 -7.84 0.59 15.66
CA ALA A 246 -7.27 1.91 15.94
C ALA A 246 -6.95 2.67 14.64
N THR A 247 -6.35 1.99 13.67
CA THR A 247 -6.03 2.51 12.34
C THR A 247 -7.31 2.86 11.57
N ALA A 248 -8.31 1.98 11.58
CA ALA A 248 -9.62 2.22 10.97
C ALA A 248 -10.29 3.50 11.52
N LYS A 249 -10.33 3.65 12.84
CA LYS A 249 -10.87 4.85 13.50
C LYS A 249 -10.09 6.11 13.15
N ALA A 250 -8.77 6.02 13.04
CA ALA A 250 -7.97 7.17 12.65
C ALA A 250 -8.23 7.59 11.20
N CYS A 251 -8.40 6.64 10.27
CA CYS A 251 -8.81 6.93 8.89
C CYS A 251 -10.16 7.68 8.85
N GLN A 252 -11.14 7.20 9.61
CA GLN A 252 -12.43 7.88 9.74
C GLN A 252 -12.28 9.29 10.33
N GLN A 253 -11.54 9.42 11.44
CA GLN A 253 -11.31 10.69 12.11
C GLN A 253 -10.67 11.73 11.19
N VAL A 254 -9.60 11.37 10.46
CA VAL A 254 -8.95 12.30 9.54
C VAL A 254 -9.90 12.73 8.43
N ARG A 255 -10.59 11.78 7.78
CA ARG A 255 -11.52 12.12 6.71
C ARG A 255 -12.58 13.12 7.19
N GLU A 256 -13.25 12.82 8.31
CA GLU A 256 -14.33 13.65 8.83
C GLU A 256 -13.82 15.04 9.24
N MET A 257 -12.67 15.12 9.93
CA MET A 257 -12.10 16.38 10.34
C MET A 257 -11.65 17.24 9.16
N VAL A 258 -11.01 16.65 8.15
CA VAL A 258 -10.54 17.39 6.96
C VAL A 258 -11.73 17.87 6.14
N GLU A 259 -12.73 17.02 5.86
CA GLU A 259 -13.93 17.42 5.12
C GLU A 259 -14.71 18.54 5.85
N GLN A 260 -14.77 18.51 7.18
CA GLN A 260 -15.43 19.54 7.98
C GLN A 260 -14.71 20.90 7.94
N HIS A 261 -13.36 20.91 7.96
CA HIS A 261 -12.58 22.13 8.17
C HIS A 261 -11.93 22.69 6.90
N ALA A 262 -11.75 21.88 5.85
CA ALA A 262 -10.97 22.25 4.67
C ALA A 262 -11.45 23.55 4.00
N ALA A 263 -12.78 23.76 3.92
CA ALA A 263 -13.38 24.95 3.30
C ALA A 263 -12.98 26.27 3.98
N ASN A 264 -12.73 26.23 5.30
CA ASN A 264 -12.39 27.42 6.10
C ASN A 264 -10.91 27.46 6.50
N SER A 265 -10.12 26.45 6.11
CA SER A 265 -8.73 26.36 6.50
C SER A 265 -7.83 27.32 5.70
N LYS A 266 -6.68 27.65 6.30
CA LYS A 266 -5.60 28.41 5.62
C LYS A 266 -4.89 27.57 4.55
N ALA A 267 -5.10 26.27 4.51
CA ALA A 267 -4.49 25.37 3.55
C ALA A 267 -5.45 25.01 2.40
N GLN A 268 -4.89 24.60 1.26
CA GLN A 268 -5.59 23.76 0.30
C GLN A 268 -5.40 22.30 0.71
N TRP A 269 -6.47 21.52 0.78
CA TRP A 269 -6.41 20.12 1.19
C TRP A 269 -6.60 19.20 -0.01
N LEU A 270 -5.75 18.19 -0.11
CA LEU A 270 -5.84 17.11 -1.09
C LEU A 270 -5.76 15.77 -0.40
N HIS A 271 -6.49 14.81 -0.93
CA HIS A 271 -6.34 13.40 -0.60
C HIS A 271 -5.39 12.76 -1.61
N VAL A 272 -4.50 11.88 -1.14
CA VAL A 272 -3.58 11.10 -1.97
C VAL A 272 -3.80 9.62 -1.65
N SER A 273 -4.33 8.85 -2.60
CA SER A 273 -4.51 7.40 -2.42
C SER A 273 -3.44 6.63 -3.14
N GLY A 274 -2.93 5.59 -2.50
CA GLY A 274 -2.07 4.58 -3.15
C GLY A 274 -2.88 3.63 -4.02
N ASN A 275 -2.17 2.72 -4.67
CA ASN A 275 -2.69 1.72 -5.62
C ASN A 275 -3.10 0.37 -5.00
N LEU A 276 -2.67 0.10 -3.76
CA LEU A 276 -2.95 -1.17 -3.09
C LEU A 276 -4.45 -1.27 -2.81
N TRP A 277 -5.11 -2.29 -3.39
CA TRP A 277 -6.56 -2.50 -3.33
C TRP A 277 -7.36 -1.26 -3.76
N SER A 278 -6.85 -0.48 -4.72
CA SER A 278 -7.50 0.76 -5.18
C SER A 278 -7.31 0.99 -6.67
N SER A 279 -8.30 1.63 -7.28
CA SER A 279 -8.35 2.01 -8.69
C SER A 279 -9.03 3.37 -8.82
N GLU A 280 -8.92 4.02 -9.99
CA GLU A 280 -9.64 5.29 -10.23
C GLU A 280 -11.15 5.15 -9.98
N ALA A 281 -11.76 4.01 -10.31
CA ALA A 281 -13.18 3.74 -10.08
C ALA A 281 -13.53 3.66 -8.58
N ASP A 282 -12.73 2.92 -7.80
CA ASP A 282 -12.92 2.82 -6.34
C ASP A 282 -12.82 4.21 -5.68
N LEU A 283 -11.89 5.04 -6.16
CA LEU A 283 -11.67 6.38 -5.64
C LEU A 283 -12.77 7.36 -6.06
N ALA A 284 -13.29 7.26 -7.27
CA ALA A 284 -14.43 8.07 -7.72
C ALA A 284 -15.70 7.75 -6.90
N GLU A 285 -15.94 6.48 -6.61
CA GLU A 285 -17.01 6.06 -5.70
C GLU A 285 -16.79 6.58 -4.28
N TYR A 286 -15.58 6.42 -3.74
CA TYR A 286 -15.22 6.93 -2.42
C TYR A 286 -15.41 8.45 -2.32
N GLN A 287 -14.95 9.21 -3.32
CA GLN A 287 -15.11 10.67 -3.37
C GLN A 287 -16.58 11.06 -3.31
N THR A 288 -17.41 10.38 -4.11
CA THR A 288 -18.85 10.63 -4.17
C THR A 288 -19.53 10.41 -2.82
N ASN A 289 -19.14 9.35 -2.10
CA ASN A 289 -19.83 8.91 -0.89
C ASN A 289 -19.31 9.58 0.40
N TYR A 290 -18.03 9.95 0.46
CA TYR A 290 -17.38 10.25 1.73
C TYR A 290 -16.58 11.56 1.78
N ALA A 291 -16.06 12.04 0.64
CA ALA A 291 -15.23 13.24 0.57
C ALA A 291 -15.52 14.08 -0.69
N PRO A 292 -16.79 14.48 -0.92
CA PRO A 292 -17.21 15.04 -2.22
C PRO A 292 -16.62 16.42 -2.52
N ARG A 293 -15.98 17.07 -1.55
CA ARG A 293 -15.41 18.42 -1.70
C ARG A 293 -13.90 18.45 -1.82
N LEU A 294 -13.23 17.31 -1.67
CA LEU A 294 -11.78 17.22 -1.63
C LEU A 294 -11.24 16.57 -2.91
N PRO A 295 -10.29 17.20 -3.61
CA PRO A 295 -9.60 16.57 -4.73
C PRO A 295 -8.88 15.31 -4.26
N ILE A 296 -8.97 14.24 -5.05
CA ILE A 296 -8.22 13.01 -4.84
C ILE A 296 -7.16 12.90 -5.93
N VAL A 297 -5.92 12.72 -5.52
CA VAL A 297 -4.76 12.35 -6.33
C VAL A 297 -4.60 10.83 -6.23
N PHE A 298 -4.51 10.15 -7.37
CA PHE A 298 -4.24 8.72 -7.41
C PHE A 298 -2.76 8.46 -7.68
N ASP A 299 -2.05 7.95 -6.68
CA ASP A 299 -0.66 7.52 -6.79
C ASP A 299 -0.60 6.09 -7.36
N GLU A 300 -0.93 5.98 -8.66
CA GLU A 300 -1.03 4.69 -9.34
C GLU A 300 0.28 3.90 -9.32
N GLN A 301 1.42 4.59 -9.38
CA GLN A 301 2.75 3.97 -9.40
C GLN A 301 3.40 3.89 -8.01
N GLY A 302 2.73 4.33 -6.94
CA GLY A 302 3.25 4.34 -5.58
C GLY A 302 4.44 5.30 -5.37
N SER A 303 4.69 6.21 -6.31
CA SER A 303 5.84 7.11 -6.29
C SER A 303 5.68 8.19 -5.24
N LEU A 304 4.47 8.73 -5.03
CA LEU A 304 4.19 9.72 -3.99
C LEU A 304 4.28 9.11 -2.59
N PHE A 305 3.69 7.94 -2.37
CA PHE A 305 3.82 7.20 -1.10
C PHE A 305 5.29 6.92 -0.78
N GLY A 306 6.06 6.48 -1.79
CA GLY A 306 7.50 6.26 -1.64
C GLY A 306 8.27 7.55 -1.35
N GLN A 307 8.01 8.63 -2.11
CA GLN A 307 8.69 9.91 -1.97
C GLN A 307 8.40 10.55 -0.62
N PHE A 308 7.17 10.45 -0.09
CA PHE A 308 6.81 10.94 1.23
C PHE A 308 7.05 9.91 2.35
N GLY A 309 7.61 8.73 2.05
CA GLY A 309 7.91 7.69 3.04
C GLY A 309 6.68 7.28 3.86
N VAL A 310 5.52 7.20 3.20
CA VAL A 310 4.26 6.88 3.86
C VAL A 310 4.14 5.38 4.02
N SER A 311 4.33 4.92 5.25
CA SER A 311 4.16 3.54 5.66
C SER A 311 3.02 3.35 6.67
N GLN A 312 2.25 4.40 7.00
CA GLN A 312 1.15 4.34 7.96
C GLN A 312 -0.08 5.04 7.38
N LEU A 313 -1.25 4.45 7.56
CA LEU A 313 -2.52 5.02 7.09
C LEU A 313 -3.38 5.49 8.28
N PRO A 314 -4.07 6.65 8.18
CA PRO A 314 -3.75 7.72 7.24
C PRO A 314 -2.42 8.40 7.65
N THR A 315 -1.76 9.10 6.74
CA THR A 315 -0.67 10.04 7.09
C THR A 315 -1.03 11.43 6.60
N VAL A 316 -0.90 12.42 7.47
CA VAL A 316 -1.17 13.82 7.14
C VAL A 316 0.16 14.56 7.03
N VAL A 317 0.36 15.26 5.91
CA VAL A 317 1.54 16.09 5.64
C VAL A 317 1.07 17.53 5.45
N TYR A 318 1.74 18.47 6.12
CA TYR A 318 1.50 19.90 5.96
C TYR A 318 2.72 20.57 5.37
N ILE A 319 2.49 21.32 4.30
CA ILE A 319 3.51 22.02 3.52
C ILE A 319 3.14 23.50 3.57
N ASP A 320 4.05 24.36 4.04
CA ASP A 320 3.80 25.79 4.09
C ASP A 320 3.75 26.44 2.69
N GLU A 321 3.44 27.73 2.64
CA GLU A 321 3.37 28.50 1.40
C GLU A 321 4.71 28.61 0.65
N HIS A 322 5.83 28.29 1.29
CA HIS A 322 7.17 28.28 0.71
C HIS A 322 7.60 26.89 0.22
N GLY A 323 6.77 25.87 0.43
CA GLY A 323 7.08 24.49 0.03
C GLY A 323 7.86 23.71 1.07
N LYS A 324 7.99 24.21 2.30
CA LYS A 324 8.64 23.47 3.38
C LYS A 324 7.64 22.54 4.06
N VAL A 325 8.04 21.29 4.28
CA VAL A 325 7.25 20.32 5.04
C VAL A 325 7.36 20.65 6.51
N THR A 326 6.33 21.29 7.08
CA THR A 326 6.35 21.69 8.50
C THR A 326 5.82 20.60 9.42
N GLU A 327 4.95 19.73 8.92
CA GLU A 327 4.40 18.61 9.69
C GLU A 327 4.23 17.34 8.86
N LYS A 328 4.44 16.20 9.51
CA LYS A 328 4.12 14.85 9.03
C LYS A 328 3.69 14.02 10.23
N VAL A 329 2.46 13.54 10.22
CA VAL A 329 1.82 12.93 11.40
C VAL A 329 0.94 11.74 11.01
N SER A 330 1.01 10.66 11.78
CA SER A 330 0.27 9.43 11.56
C SER A 330 -0.21 8.85 12.92
N PRO A 331 -1.16 7.90 12.94
CA PRO A 331 -1.81 7.45 14.18
C PRO A 331 -0.89 6.80 15.21
N LYS A 332 0.31 6.38 14.82
CA LYS A 332 1.33 5.87 15.75
C LYS A 332 1.99 6.98 16.58
N ALA A 333 1.81 8.25 16.21
CA ALA A 333 2.28 9.37 17.02
C ALA A 333 1.38 9.54 18.28
N PRO A 334 1.96 9.66 19.49
CA PRO A 334 1.18 9.74 20.73
C PRO A 334 0.30 11.01 20.82
N ASP A 335 0.65 12.06 20.09
CA ASP A 335 -0.01 13.36 20.02
C ASP A 335 -0.77 13.57 18.68
N PHE A 336 -1.07 12.48 17.97
CA PHE A 336 -1.68 12.51 16.63
C PHE A 336 -2.93 13.41 16.54
N SER A 337 -3.91 13.23 17.42
CA SER A 337 -5.15 14.00 17.38
C SER A 337 -4.96 15.48 17.72
N GLU A 338 -4.04 15.81 18.64
CA GLU A 338 -3.72 17.18 19.00
C GLU A 338 -3.08 17.91 17.83
N ARG A 339 -2.05 17.30 17.23
CA ARG A 339 -1.36 17.84 16.04
C ARG A 339 -2.30 17.97 14.85
N LEU A 340 -3.12 16.97 14.57
CA LEU A 340 -4.12 17.02 13.51
C LEU A 340 -5.10 18.19 13.72
N ASN A 341 -5.58 18.39 14.96
CA ASN A 341 -6.48 19.49 15.27
C ASN A 341 -5.80 20.84 15.02
N ALA A 342 -4.56 21.03 15.50
CA ALA A 342 -3.80 22.27 15.29
C ALA A 342 -3.59 22.58 13.80
N LEU A 343 -3.31 21.57 12.98
CA LEU A 343 -3.18 21.70 11.52
C LEU A 343 -4.47 22.20 10.84
N LEU A 344 -5.62 21.77 11.33
CA LEU A 344 -6.92 22.07 10.73
C LEU A 344 -7.53 23.37 11.23
N THR A 345 -7.30 23.74 12.49
CA THR A 345 -7.78 25.01 13.08
C THR A 345 -6.84 26.18 12.81
N GLY A 346 -5.59 25.92 12.40
CA GLY A 346 -4.58 26.95 12.15
C GLY A 346 -3.92 27.47 13.42
N ASP A 347 -3.98 26.69 14.52
CA ASP A 347 -3.29 26.94 15.79
C ASP A 347 -1.86 26.35 15.80
N ILE A 348 -1.24 26.22 14.63
CA ILE A 348 0.13 25.73 14.51
C ILE A 348 1.04 26.82 15.09
N ALA A 349 1.79 26.50 16.14
CA ALA A 349 2.81 27.41 16.66
C ALA A 349 3.86 27.66 15.56
N GLU A 350 3.99 28.92 15.14
CA GLU A 350 4.98 29.40 14.16
C GLU A 350 6.43 29.12 14.58
#